data_AF-A0A850EX41-F1
#
_entry.id   AF-A0A850EX41-F1
#
_cell.length_a   1.000
_cell.length_b   1.000
_cell.length_c   1.000
_cell.angle_alpha   90.00
_cell.angle_beta   90.00
_cell.angle_gamma   90.00
#
_symmetry.space_group_name_H-M   'P 1'
#
loop_
_entity.id
_entity.type
_entity.pdbx_description
1 polymer ?
#
loop_
_entity_poly.entity_id
_entity_poly.type
_entity_poly.pdbx_seq_one_letter_code
_entity_poly.pdbx_strand_id
1 'polypeptide(L)'
;MKSNPLILKWHKMRLHLTKGRSALLLTLTKNLFSVFRLLFEAPGHTPGHTAYLIESSGEKLLIWGDILHNAAIQLLRPEEKIIMDVLPELGVETRKRILEFAATEKLLVSGMHLDFPGFGHIRKQEDHFVHIPEKWQPTL
;
A
#
# COMPACT_ATOMS: atom_id res chain seq x y z
N MET A 1 -15.23 27.16 3.57
CA MET A 1 -14.49 25.95 3.17
C MET A 1 -15.26 24.75 3.69
N LYS A 2 -15.90 23.97 2.80
CA LYS A 2 -16.72 22.82 3.19
C LYS A 2 -15.81 21.57 3.18
N SER A 3 -15.71 20.91 4.32
CA SER A 3 -14.99 19.63 4.49
C SER A 3 -15.66 18.53 3.67
N ASN A 4 -14.85 17.76 2.93
CA ASN A 4 -15.30 16.63 2.11
C ASN A 4 -15.59 15.42 3.04
N PRO A 5 -16.83 14.90 3.09
CA PRO A 5 -17.24 13.90 4.09
C PRO A 5 -16.78 12.46 3.82
N LEU A 6 -15.92 12.21 2.82
CA LEU A 6 -15.53 10.86 2.42
C LEU A 6 -14.28 10.28 3.11
N ILE A 7 -13.60 11.03 3.99
CA ILE A 7 -12.34 10.58 4.64
C ILE A 7 -12.54 9.99 6.06
N LEU A 8 -13.76 9.99 6.60
CA LEU A 8 -14.01 9.54 7.98
C LEU A 8 -14.87 8.27 8.09
N LYS A 9 -14.40 7.14 7.56
CA LYS A 9 -14.98 5.81 7.86
C LYS A 9 -13.93 4.70 7.92
N TRP A 10 -12.85 4.94 8.65
CA TRP A 10 -12.05 3.86 9.21
C TRP A 10 -12.26 3.90 10.70
N HIS A 11 -13.16 3.07 11.22
CA HIS A 11 -13.25 2.55 12.60
C HIS A 11 -14.69 2.03 12.83
N LYS A 12 -14.79 0.73 13.13
CA LYS A 12 -16.00 -0.10 13.40
C LYS A 12 -16.60 -0.84 12.20
N MET A 13 -15.89 -1.87 11.73
CA MET A 13 -16.54 -3.08 11.23
C MET A 13 -16.54 -4.11 12.37
N ARG A 14 -17.65 -4.19 13.13
CA ARG A 14 -17.85 -5.18 14.18
C ARG A 14 -18.47 -6.42 13.55
N LEU A 15 -17.63 -7.32 13.02
CA LEU A 15 -18.07 -8.63 12.55
C LEU A 15 -18.62 -9.43 13.74
N HIS A 16 -19.93 -9.66 13.73
CA HIS A 16 -20.55 -10.70 14.56
C HIS A 16 -20.24 -12.04 13.92
N LEU A 17 -19.23 -12.74 14.43
CA LEU A 17 -18.96 -14.13 14.08
C LEU A 17 -19.12 -15.00 15.32
N THR A 18 -19.88 -16.06 15.12
CA THR A 18 -20.35 -17.03 16.09
C THR A 18 -19.21 -17.69 16.87
N LYS A 19 -19.47 -17.97 18.15
CA LYS A 19 -18.54 -18.65 19.07
C LYS A 19 -18.11 -20.00 18.47
N GLY A 20 -16.86 -20.11 18.03
CA GLY A 20 -16.30 -21.39 17.61
C GLY A 20 -14.92 -21.28 16.96
N ARG A 21 -13.87 -21.30 17.79
CA ARG A 21 -12.46 -21.67 17.49
C ARG A 21 -11.67 -20.98 16.35
N SER A 22 -12.27 -20.21 15.44
CA SER A 22 -11.52 -19.57 14.33
C SER A 22 -11.05 -18.13 14.60
N ALA A 23 -11.51 -17.49 15.68
CA ALA A 23 -11.13 -16.11 16.01
C ALA A 23 -9.69 -15.95 16.56
N LEU A 24 -9.05 -17.06 16.97
CA LEU A 24 -7.72 -17.02 17.58
C LEU A 24 -6.59 -16.90 16.52
N LEU A 25 -6.80 -17.38 15.29
CA LEU A 25 -5.76 -17.38 14.26
C LEU A 25 -5.55 -16.00 13.61
N LEU A 26 -6.60 -15.19 13.47
CA LEU A 26 -6.56 -13.87 12.82
C LEU A 26 -6.13 -12.72 13.73
N THR A 27 -6.09 -12.94 15.04
CA THR A 27 -5.62 -11.91 16.00
C THR A 27 -4.10 -12.01 16.23
N LEU A 28 -3.48 -13.15 15.91
CA LEU A 28 -2.05 -13.41 16.11
C LEU A 28 -1.14 -12.77 15.04
N THR A 29 -1.67 -12.34 13.89
CA THR A 29 -0.85 -11.78 12.80
C THR A 29 -0.65 -10.26 12.87
N LYS A 30 -1.29 -9.56 13.82
CA LYS A 30 -1.21 -8.10 13.90
C LYS A 30 0.03 -7.54 14.60
N ASN A 31 0.81 -8.38 15.27
CA ASN A 31 2.04 -7.99 15.97
C ASN A 31 3.09 -9.10 15.88
N LEU A 32 3.50 -9.47 14.65
CA LEU A 32 4.49 -10.55 14.48
C LEU A 32 5.88 -10.16 15.03
N PHE A 33 6.20 -8.86 15.09
CA PHE A 33 7.37 -8.26 15.76
C PHE A 33 7.05 -6.82 16.19
N SER A 34 7.76 -6.24 17.15
CA SER A 34 7.50 -4.89 17.71
C SER A 34 7.56 -3.73 16.71
N VAL A 35 8.14 -3.96 15.52
CA VAL A 35 8.35 -2.98 14.43
C VAL A 35 7.43 -3.25 13.23
N PHE A 36 6.80 -4.43 13.17
CA PHE A 36 5.87 -4.78 12.10
C PHE A 36 4.47 -4.33 12.47
N ARG A 37 4.03 -3.20 11.91
CA ARG A 37 2.67 -2.71 12.08
C ARG A 37 1.92 -2.81 10.77
N LEU A 38 1.17 -3.91 10.67
CA LEU A 38 0.00 -4.12 9.81
C LEU A 38 0.28 -4.75 8.45
N LEU A 39 -0.46 -5.83 8.19
CA LEU A 39 -0.76 -6.36 6.87
C LEU A 39 -1.69 -5.35 6.18
N PHE A 40 -1.23 -4.77 5.08
CA PHE A 40 -2.08 -4.03 4.17
C PHE A 40 -2.58 -5.03 3.12
N GLU A 41 -3.84 -5.46 3.26
CA GLU A 41 -4.50 -6.25 2.23
C GLU A 41 -4.38 -5.49 0.91
N ALA A 42 -3.77 -6.13 -0.08
CA ALA A 42 -3.47 -5.53 -1.38
C ALA A 42 -3.85 -6.48 -2.52
N PRO A 43 -5.06 -7.08 -2.50
CA PRO A 43 -5.44 -8.07 -3.49
C PRO A 43 -5.54 -7.45 -4.88
N GLY A 44 -5.39 -8.27 -5.92
CA GLY A 44 -5.49 -7.82 -7.30
C GLY A 44 -4.48 -8.52 -8.18
N HIS A 45 -3.20 -8.22 -7.95
CA HIS A 45 -2.10 -8.91 -8.63
C HIS A 45 -2.19 -10.43 -8.43
N THR A 46 -2.35 -10.83 -7.18
CA THR A 46 -2.86 -12.16 -6.81
C THR A 46 -3.96 -11.99 -5.76
N PRO A 47 -4.82 -13.00 -5.52
CA PRO A 47 -5.84 -12.91 -4.47
C PRO A 47 -5.27 -12.71 -3.06
N GLY A 48 -4.05 -13.20 -2.81
CA GLY A 48 -3.35 -13.09 -1.52
C GLY A 48 -2.27 -12.01 -1.47
N HIS A 49 -2.18 -11.14 -2.49
CA HIS A 49 -1.17 -10.09 -2.52
C HIS A 49 -1.32 -9.15 -1.31
N THR A 50 -0.19 -8.87 -0.67
CA THR A 50 -0.12 -8.22 0.63
C THR A 50 1.03 -7.23 0.63
N ALA A 51 0.75 -6.02 1.09
CA ALA A 51 1.75 -5.01 1.40
C ALA A 51 2.10 -5.03 2.90
N TYR A 52 3.32 -4.61 3.22
CA TYR A 52 3.83 -4.55 4.58
C TYR A 52 4.17 -3.11 4.95
N LEU A 53 3.58 -2.62 6.03
CA LEU A 53 3.97 -1.35 6.63
C LEU A 53 4.89 -1.63 7.83
N ILE A 54 6.10 -1.10 7.75
CA ILE A 54 7.12 -1.17 8.79
C ILE A 54 7.16 0.21 9.45
N GLU A 55 7.06 0.26 10.78
CA GLU A 55 7.08 1.51 11.54
C GLU A 55 8.15 1.41 12.63
N SER A 56 9.10 2.34 12.63
CA SER A 56 10.20 2.37 13.61
C SER A 56 10.55 3.81 13.96
N SER A 57 10.61 4.14 15.24
CA SER A 57 11.04 5.46 15.73
C SER A 57 10.33 6.67 15.07
N GLY A 58 9.06 6.50 14.67
CA GLY A 58 8.26 7.54 14.00
C GLY A 58 8.37 7.55 12.47
N GLU A 59 9.30 6.78 11.91
CA GLU A 59 9.48 6.59 10.47
C GLU A 59 8.64 5.41 9.96
N LYS A 60 8.17 5.49 8.71
CA LYS A 60 7.31 4.48 8.09
C LYS A 60 7.79 4.10 6.69
N LEU A 61 7.91 2.80 6.45
CA LEU A 61 8.21 2.21 5.15
C LEU A 61 7.06 1.30 4.70
N LEU A 62 6.49 1.59 3.54
CA LEU A 62 5.52 0.72 2.88
C LEU A 62 6.19 -0.12 1.79
N ILE A 63 6.39 -1.41 2.06
CA ILE A 63 6.82 -2.39 1.05
C ILE A 63 5.56 -2.93 0.38
N TRP A 64 5.28 -2.48 -0.84
CA TRP A 64 4.00 -2.75 -1.48
C TRP A 64 4.00 -3.96 -2.43
N GLY A 65 5.15 -4.59 -2.71
CA GLY A 65 5.24 -5.66 -3.71
C GLY A 65 4.87 -5.22 -5.14
N ASP A 66 4.08 -6.02 -5.83
CA ASP A 66 3.78 -5.88 -7.27
C ASP A 66 2.55 -4.99 -7.57
N ILE A 67 2.43 -3.86 -6.86
CA ILE A 67 1.33 -2.89 -7.09
C ILE A 67 1.40 -2.26 -8.48
N LEU A 68 2.61 -2.07 -8.99
CA LEU A 68 2.86 -1.67 -10.36
C LEU A 68 4.10 -2.40 -10.88
N HIS A 69 4.19 -2.53 -12.20
CA HIS A 69 5.29 -3.20 -12.91
C HIS A 69 5.99 -2.24 -13.89
N ASN A 70 5.29 -1.20 -14.35
CA ASN A 70 5.86 -0.15 -15.18
C ASN A 70 5.53 1.21 -14.57
N ALA A 71 6.46 1.76 -13.81
CA ALA A 71 6.28 3.03 -13.11
C ALA A 71 6.01 4.20 -14.09
N ALA A 72 6.68 4.23 -15.24
CA ALA A 72 6.52 5.29 -16.24
C ALA A 72 5.09 5.36 -16.82
N ILE A 73 4.37 4.25 -16.85
CA ILE A 73 2.99 4.19 -17.32
C ILE A 73 2.01 4.27 -16.15
N GLN A 74 2.15 3.38 -15.17
CA GLN A 74 1.12 3.12 -14.16
C GLN A 74 1.10 4.16 -13.03
N LEU A 75 2.11 5.03 -12.91
CA LEU A 75 2.02 6.22 -12.05
C LEU A 75 1.29 7.36 -12.74
N LEU A 76 1.52 7.55 -14.05
CA LEU A 76 0.83 8.55 -14.86
C LEU A 76 -0.63 8.18 -15.12
N ARG A 77 -0.90 6.87 -15.30
CA ARG A 77 -2.23 6.31 -15.59
C ARG A 77 -2.50 5.09 -14.71
N PRO A 78 -2.90 5.28 -13.45
CA PRO A 78 -3.06 4.18 -12.51
C PRO A 78 -4.16 3.17 -12.88
N GLU A 79 -5.07 3.52 -13.79
CA GLU A 79 -6.06 2.62 -14.40
C GLU A 79 -5.48 1.61 -15.38
N GLU A 80 -4.24 1.78 -15.84
CA GLU A 80 -3.65 0.87 -16.83
C GLU A 80 -3.42 -0.51 -16.20
N LYS A 81 -4.19 -1.49 -16.69
CA LYS A 81 -4.09 -2.88 -16.25
C LYS A 81 -2.77 -3.49 -16.72
N ILE A 82 -2.33 -4.52 -16.02
CA ILE A 82 -1.29 -5.40 -16.50
C ILE A 82 -1.84 -6.80 -16.65
N ILE A 83 -1.39 -7.51 -17.69
CA ILE A 83 -1.81 -8.88 -17.98
C ILE A 83 -1.46 -9.88 -16.86
N MET A 84 -0.51 -9.52 -15.99
CA MET A 84 -0.04 -10.35 -14.88
C MET A 84 -0.96 -10.28 -13.65
N ASP A 85 -1.93 -9.38 -13.61
CA ASP A 85 -2.90 -9.34 -12.51
C ASP A 85 -3.93 -10.46 -12.66
N VAL A 86 -4.06 -11.32 -11.64
CA VAL A 86 -5.07 -12.38 -11.60
C VAL A 86 -6.49 -11.80 -11.53
N LEU A 87 -6.65 -10.65 -10.86
CA LEU A 87 -7.90 -9.91 -10.73
C LEU A 87 -7.68 -8.45 -11.19
N PRO A 88 -7.70 -8.17 -12.50
CA PRO A 88 -7.22 -6.91 -13.07
C PRO A 88 -7.96 -5.67 -12.55
N GLU A 89 -9.28 -5.74 -12.42
CA GLU A 89 -10.10 -4.64 -11.91
C GLU A 89 -9.74 -4.33 -10.45
N LEU A 90 -9.62 -5.37 -9.63
CA LEU A 90 -9.23 -5.24 -8.23
C LEU A 90 -7.77 -4.75 -8.09
N GLY A 91 -6.87 -5.17 -8.99
CA GLY A 91 -5.50 -4.67 -9.07
C GLY A 91 -5.44 -3.17 -9.31
N VAL A 92 -6.26 -2.65 -10.22
CA VAL A 92 -6.39 -1.20 -10.46
C VAL A 92 -6.91 -0.47 -9.22
N GLU A 93 -7.97 -0.97 -8.59
CA GLU A 93 -8.54 -0.36 -7.38
C GLU A 93 -7.53 -0.34 -6.23
N THR A 94 -6.87 -1.46 -5.99
CA THR A 94 -5.82 -1.58 -4.96
C THR A 94 -4.65 -0.66 -5.25
N ARG A 95 -4.18 -0.57 -6.50
CA ARG A 95 -3.10 0.34 -6.89
C ARG A 95 -3.45 1.78 -6.60
N LYS A 96 -4.62 2.24 -7.05
CA LYS A 96 -5.08 3.61 -6.81
C LYS A 96 -5.16 3.92 -5.31
N ARG A 97 -5.70 3.00 -4.52
CA ARG A 97 -5.78 3.14 -3.06
C ARG A 97 -4.41 3.21 -2.39
N ILE A 98 -3.47 2.36 -2.78
CA ILE A 98 -2.12 2.33 -2.19
C ILE A 98 -1.31 3.56 -2.59
N LEU A 99 -1.37 4.00 -3.85
CA LEU A 99 -0.71 5.24 -4.29
C LEU A 99 -1.25 6.47 -3.56
N GLU A 100 -2.57 6.56 -3.37
CA GLU A 100 -3.21 7.64 -2.61
C GLU A 100 -2.75 7.63 -1.15
N PHE A 101 -2.72 6.45 -0.52
CA PHE A 101 -2.28 6.29 0.85
C PHE A 101 -0.81 6.70 1.03
N ALA A 102 0.08 6.20 0.17
CA ALA A 102 1.49 6.54 0.19
C ALA A 102 1.73 8.05 0.01
N ALA A 103 1.00 8.69 -0.91
CA ALA A 103 1.11 10.13 -1.15
C ALA A 103 0.56 10.98 0.00
N THR A 104 -0.57 10.58 0.58
CA THR A 104 -1.24 11.31 1.67
C THR A 104 -0.42 11.27 2.95
N GLU A 105 0.06 10.09 3.31
CA GLU A 105 0.84 9.86 4.53
C GLU A 105 2.33 10.17 4.35
N LYS A 106 2.76 10.53 3.12
CA LYS A 106 4.15 10.81 2.75
C LYS A 106 5.09 9.67 3.13
N LEU A 107 4.69 8.44 2.85
CA LEU A 107 5.46 7.25 3.21
C LEU A 107 6.69 7.11 2.32
N LEU A 108 7.78 6.63 2.92
CA LEU A 108 8.82 5.96 2.15
C LEU A 108 8.21 4.66 1.60
N VAL A 109 8.34 4.41 0.30
CA VAL A 109 7.83 3.20 -0.35
C VAL A 109 8.97 2.34 -0.87
N SER A 110 8.71 1.03 -0.96
CA SER A 110 9.54 0.11 -1.73
C SER A 110 8.68 -0.83 -2.57
N GLY A 111 9.00 -0.91 -3.86
CA GLY A 111 8.28 -1.69 -4.86
C GLY A 111 9.16 -2.63 -5.64
N MET A 112 8.65 -3.84 -5.93
CA MET A 112 9.46 -4.90 -6.54
C MET A 112 9.87 -4.62 -7.99
N HIS A 113 9.19 -3.68 -8.64
CA HIS A 113 9.42 -3.27 -10.02
C HIS A 113 9.63 -1.76 -10.18
N LEU A 114 10.05 -1.09 -9.11
CA LEU A 114 10.62 0.26 -9.23
C LEU A 114 12.10 0.14 -9.64
N ASP A 115 12.61 1.17 -10.32
CA ASP A 115 14.02 1.23 -10.67
C ASP A 115 14.89 1.07 -9.42
N PHE A 116 15.85 0.15 -9.48
CA PHE A 116 16.75 -0.16 -8.36
C PHE A 116 17.43 1.13 -7.83
N PRO A 117 17.46 1.38 -6.50
CA PRO A 117 17.19 0.46 -5.38
C PRO A 117 15.71 0.34 -4.98
N GLY A 118 14.81 0.96 -5.72
CA GLY A 118 13.37 0.81 -5.52
C GLY A 118 12.81 1.54 -4.30
N PHE A 119 13.58 2.45 -3.69
CA PHE A 119 13.13 3.32 -2.60
C PHE A 119 12.80 4.72 -3.10
N GLY A 120 11.74 5.30 -2.54
CA GLY A 120 11.40 6.69 -2.76
C GLY A 120 10.05 7.06 -2.16
N HIS A 121 9.53 8.20 -2.57
CA HIS A 121 8.24 8.72 -2.11
C HIS A 121 7.27 8.83 -3.28
N ILE A 122 5.98 8.68 -3.01
CA ILE A 122 4.94 8.97 -3.99
C ILE A 122 4.40 10.36 -3.73
N ARG A 123 4.27 11.15 -4.79
CA ARG A 123 3.60 12.45 -4.75
C ARG A 123 2.44 12.45 -5.72
N LYS A 124 1.28 12.90 -5.27
CA LYS A 124 0.12 13.15 -6.13
C LYS A 124 0.26 14.49 -6.85
N GLN A 125 -0.04 14.50 -8.14
CA GLN A 125 -0.13 15.70 -8.97
C GLN A 125 -1.47 15.64 -9.71
N GLU A 126 -2.34 16.64 -9.51
CA GLU A 126 -3.66 16.73 -10.15
C GLU A 126 -4.40 15.39 -10.28
N ASP A 127 -4.23 14.69 -11.41
CA ASP A 127 -4.86 13.42 -11.80
C ASP A 127 -3.95 12.18 -11.76
N HIS A 128 -2.66 12.32 -11.46
CA HIS A 128 -1.68 11.23 -11.50
C HIS A 128 -0.70 11.24 -10.32
N PHE A 129 0.25 10.30 -10.33
CA PHE A 129 1.29 10.16 -9.34
C PHE A 129 2.67 10.27 -9.97
N VAL A 130 3.63 10.71 -9.16
CA VAL A 130 5.04 10.69 -9.51
C VAL A 130 5.82 10.00 -8.40
N HIS A 131 6.78 9.16 -8.80
CA HIS A 131 7.76 8.60 -7.89
C HIS A 131 8.93 9.58 -7.77
N ILE A 132 9.30 9.90 -6.53
CA ILE A 132 10.45 10.72 -6.19
C ILE A 132 11.48 9.76 -5.59
N PRO A 133 12.47 9.29 -6.37
CA PRO A 133 13.47 8.34 -5.87
C PRO A 133 14.21 8.91 -4.68
N GLU A 134 14.49 8.05 -3.71
CA GLU A 134 15.30 8.45 -2.56
C GLU A 134 16.72 8.79 -3.04
N LYS A 135 17.27 9.87 -2.50
CA LYS A 135 18.63 10.26 -2.87
C LYS A 135 19.59 9.24 -2.29
N TRP A 136 20.55 8.80 -3.09
CA TRP A 136 21.66 8.01 -2.55
C TRP A 136 22.39 8.84 -1.50
N GLN A 137 22.51 8.30 -0.29
CA GLN A 137 23.23 8.90 0.82
C GLN A 137 24.29 7.89 1.32
N PRO A 138 25.58 8.24 1.32
CA PRO A 138 26.66 7.31 1.67
C PRO A 138 26.80 6.99 3.17
N THR A 139 25.95 7.53 4.04
CA THR A 139 26.25 7.57 5.47
C THR A 139 25.01 7.35 6.33
N LEU A 140 25.19 6.57 7.40
CA LEU A 140 24.36 6.59 8.61
C LEU A 140 24.82 7.74 9.51
#